data_AF-A0A6I5CK33-F1
#
_entry.id   AF-A0A6I5CK33-F1
#
_cell.length_a   1.000
_cell.length_b   1.000
_cell.length_c   1.000
_cell.angle_alpha   90.00
_cell.angle_beta   90.00
_cell.angle_gamma   90.00
#
_symmetry.space_group_name_H-M   'P 1'
#
loop_
_entity.id
_entity.type
_entity.pdbx_description
1 polymer ?
#
loop_
_entity_poly.entity_id
_entity_poly.type
_entity_poly.pdbx_seq_one_letter_code
_entity_poly.pdbx_strand_id
1 'polypeptide(L)'
;AEVALAADGGAAAWFDPTQLDEADEQAFAGWLADADRTKVFHNSKGAMRVFAEHGWSVAGVAMDTALAAYLVKPGRRSFDLDALSLEYLHRELAPAATADGQLAFGADDAAEAEALMIQARTVLDLGTAFGDRLQEVGAADLLRDMELPTSALLARMERHGIAADRTHLEAMEQTFAGAVQQAVKEAHAAAGHEFNLGSPKQLQEVLFGELAL
;
A
#
# COMPACT_ATOMS: atom_id res chain seq x y z
N ALA A 1 3.29 13.08 -6.56
CA ALA A 1 2.49 12.70 -5.38
C ALA A 1 2.66 13.82 -4.38
N GLU A 2 1.57 14.39 -3.88
CA GLU A 2 1.60 15.52 -2.96
C GLU A 2 2.01 15.08 -1.54
N VAL A 3 2.51 16.02 -0.74
CA VAL A 3 2.98 15.75 0.62
C VAL A 3 2.31 16.70 1.59
N ALA A 4 1.86 16.14 2.72
CA ALA A 4 1.41 16.92 3.87
C ALA A 4 2.17 16.52 5.13
N LEU A 5 2.42 17.51 5.98
CA LEU A 5 3.13 17.39 7.25
C LEU A 5 2.25 17.98 8.36
N ALA A 6 2.29 17.36 9.53
CA ALA A 6 1.68 17.89 10.74
C ALA A 6 2.71 17.84 11.87
N ALA A 7 2.79 18.94 12.63
CA ALA A 7 3.68 19.06 13.78
C ALA A 7 2.87 19.16 15.08
N ASP A 8 3.51 18.87 16.21
CA ASP A 8 2.93 19.15 17.53
C ASP A 8 2.56 20.64 17.65
N GLY A 9 1.47 20.93 18.37
CA GLY A 9 0.96 22.30 18.51
C GLY A 9 0.02 22.79 17.40
N GLY A 10 -0.44 21.89 16.53
CA GLY A 10 -1.54 22.16 15.60
C GLY A 10 -1.14 22.64 14.20
N ALA A 11 0.12 23.00 13.98
CA ALA A 11 0.61 23.41 12.66
C ALA A 11 0.56 22.25 11.66
N ALA A 12 0.06 22.50 10.45
CA ALA A 12 0.10 21.58 9.33
C ALA A 12 0.48 22.34 8.05
N ALA A 13 1.12 21.65 7.12
CA ALA A 13 1.54 22.18 5.83
C ALA A 13 1.32 21.13 4.74
N TRP A 14 1.09 21.61 3.53
CA TRP A 14 1.00 20.80 2.31
C TRP A 14 1.88 21.43 1.24
N PHE A 15 2.45 20.60 0.38
CA PHE A 15 3.14 21.04 -0.82
C PHE A 15 3.11 19.96 -1.92
N ASP A 16 3.18 20.40 -3.17
CA ASP A 16 3.54 19.55 -4.30
C ASP A 16 5.08 19.52 -4.44
N PRO A 17 5.73 18.35 -4.33
CA PRO A 17 7.16 18.19 -4.60
C PRO A 17 7.68 18.84 -5.89
N THR A 18 6.84 18.97 -6.93
CA THR A 18 7.27 19.56 -8.21
C THR A 18 7.34 21.09 -8.19
N GLN A 19 6.82 21.72 -7.14
CA GLN A 19 6.74 23.18 -6.99
C GLN A 19 7.73 23.72 -5.95
N LEU A 20 8.50 22.85 -5.29
CA LEU A 20 9.51 23.28 -4.32
C LEU A 20 10.66 24.01 -5.03
N ASP A 21 11.13 25.08 -4.41
CA ASP A 21 12.42 25.67 -4.78
C ASP A 21 13.58 24.85 -4.19
N GLU A 22 14.80 25.15 -4.63
CA GLU A 22 16.00 24.42 -4.20
C GLU A 22 16.22 24.50 -2.68
N ALA A 23 15.89 25.64 -2.06
CA ALA A 23 16.14 25.83 -0.63
C ALA A 23 15.17 25.00 0.21
N ASP A 24 13.88 25.00 -0.15
CA ASP A 24 12.85 24.23 0.53
C ASP A 24 13.02 22.72 0.30
N GLU A 25 13.42 22.30 -0.91
CA GLU A 25 13.74 20.89 -1.18
C GLU A 25 14.90 20.40 -0.33
N GLN A 26 16.00 21.16 -0.24
CA GLN A 26 17.15 20.80 0.60
C GLN A 26 16.76 20.76 2.09
N ALA A 27 15.95 21.71 2.56
CA ALA A 27 15.47 21.73 3.93
C ALA A 27 14.59 20.52 4.25
N PHE A 28 13.64 20.19 3.37
CA PHE A 28 12.76 19.03 3.53
C PHE A 28 13.54 17.72 3.48
N ALA A 29 14.41 17.54 2.48
CA ALA A 29 15.23 16.34 2.33
C ALA A 29 16.17 16.15 3.54
N GLY A 30 16.79 17.23 4.03
CA GLY A 30 17.64 17.22 5.22
C GLY A 30 16.86 16.81 6.47
N TRP A 31 15.69 17.39 6.71
CA TRP A 31 14.82 17.01 7.84
C TRP A 31 14.34 15.56 7.74
N LEU A 32 13.95 15.11 6.54
CA LEU A 32 13.44 13.77 6.30
C LEU A 32 14.52 12.70 6.58
N ALA A 33 15.78 13.01 6.22
CA ALA A 33 16.95 12.16 6.42
C ALA A 33 17.54 12.18 7.85
N ASP A 34 17.14 13.13 8.69
CA ASP A 34 17.64 13.27 10.06
C ASP A 34 17.00 12.24 11.01
N ALA A 35 17.80 11.28 11.52
CA ALA A 35 17.31 10.22 12.41
C ALA A 35 16.89 10.73 13.80
N ASP A 36 17.40 11.88 14.25
CA ASP A 36 17.07 12.48 15.56
C ASP A 36 15.74 13.23 15.50
N ARG A 37 15.24 13.52 14.29
CA ARG A 37 13.89 14.04 14.06
C ARG A 37 12.96 12.86 13.89
N THR A 38 12.15 12.57 14.91
CA THR A 38 11.19 11.47 14.84
C THR A 38 10.03 11.79 13.90
N LYS A 39 9.57 10.78 13.16
CA LYS A 39 8.41 10.87 12.27
C LYS A 39 7.40 9.76 12.57
N VAL A 40 6.14 10.09 12.41
CA VAL A 40 5.02 9.15 12.42
C VAL A 40 4.48 9.04 11.01
N PHE A 41 4.34 7.82 10.52
CA PHE A 41 3.78 7.54 9.21
C PHE A 41 2.56 6.63 9.33
N HIS A 42 1.76 6.61 8.28
CA HIS A 42 0.86 5.53 7.97
C HIS A 42 1.42 4.84 6.72
N ASN A 43 1.86 3.58 6.84
CA ASN A 43 2.56 2.85 5.77
C ASN A 43 3.87 3.55 5.34
N SER A 44 4.83 3.60 6.26
CA SER A 44 6.18 4.14 6.07
C SER A 44 6.93 3.50 4.90
N LYS A 45 6.75 2.19 4.65
CA LYS A 45 7.37 1.47 3.53
C LYS A 45 7.00 2.08 2.17
N GLY A 46 5.71 2.41 1.99
CA GLY A 46 5.21 3.07 0.80
C GLY A 46 5.87 4.43 0.58
N ALA A 47 5.91 5.26 1.63
CA ALA A 47 6.57 6.56 1.59
C ALA A 47 8.07 6.45 1.26
N MET A 48 8.79 5.52 1.90
CA MET A 48 10.21 5.26 1.62
C MET A 48 10.47 4.87 0.16
N ARG A 49 9.55 4.10 -0.45
CA ARG A 49 9.66 3.72 -1.86
C ARG A 49 9.47 4.90 -2.80
N VAL A 50 8.45 5.71 -2.56
CA VAL A 50 8.11 6.85 -3.42
C VAL A 50 9.12 7.98 -3.27
N PHE A 51 9.48 8.36 -2.04
CA PHE A 51 10.42 9.45 -1.80
C PHE A 51 11.82 9.17 -2.33
N ALA A 52 12.23 7.91 -2.38
CA ALA A 52 13.53 7.57 -2.93
C ALA A 52 13.61 7.71 -4.47
N GLU A 53 12.47 7.86 -5.17
CA GLU A 53 12.44 8.25 -6.58
C GLU A 53 12.75 9.75 -6.77
N HIS A 54 12.50 10.56 -5.73
CA HIS A 54 12.93 11.96 -5.66
C HIS A 54 14.34 12.12 -5.08
N GLY A 55 15.07 11.01 -4.84
CA GLY A 55 16.38 11.04 -4.20
C GLY A 55 16.34 11.34 -2.69
N TRP A 56 15.16 11.41 -2.08
CA TRP A 56 15.01 11.68 -0.66
C TRP A 56 15.08 10.39 0.17
N SER A 57 15.78 10.45 1.29
CA SER A 57 15.89 9.34 2.24
C SER A 57 15.07 9.60 3.50
N VAL A 58 14.33 8.61 3.98
CA VAL A 58 13.59 8.69 5.25
C VAL A 58 14.37 8.01 6.37
N ALA A 59 14.59 8.75 7.45
CA ALA A 59 15.12 8.22 8.71
C ALA A 59 14.28 8.70 9.89
N GLY A 60 14.48 8.10 11.08
CA GLY A 60 13.79 8.53 12.29
C GLY A 60 12.31 8.15 12.34
N VAL A 61 11.86 7.14 11.60
CA VAL A 61 10.48 6.63 11.75
C VAL A 61 10.34 6.01 13.14
N ALA A 62 9.56 6.66 14.00
CA ALA A 62 9.32 6.21 15.37
C ALA A 62 8.02 5.41 15.51
N MET A 63 7.11 5.58 14.55
CA MET A 63 5.81 4.93 14.54
C MET A 63 5.30 4.77 13.10
N ASP A 64 4.79 3.58 12.81
CA ASP A 64 3.97 3.30 11.63
C ASP A 64 2.61 2.83 12.11
N THR A 65 1.59 3.65 11.93
CA THR A 65 0.26 3.40 12.48
C THR A 65 -0.42 2.15 11.89
N ALA A 66 -0.09 1.76 10.65
CA ALA A 66 -0.62 0.53 10.06
C ALA A 66 -0.01 -0.71 10.73
N LEU A 67 1.32 -0.71 10.92
CA LEU A 67 2.03 -1.80 11.63
C LEU A 67 1.64 -1.84 13.11
N ALA A 68 1.57 -0.69 13.76
CA ALA A 68 1.12 -0.60 15.15
C ALA A 68 -0.28 -1.19 15.32
N ALA A 69 -1.20 -0.85 14.42
CA ALA A 69 -2.53 -1.42 14.42
C ALA A 69 -2.49 -2.94 14.20
N TYR A 70 -1.65 -3.45 13.29
CA TYR A 70 -1.45 -4.89 13.10
C TYR A 70 -1.02 -5.59 14.38
N LEU A 71 -0.02 -5.06 15.09
CA LEU A 71 0.45 -5.66 16.34
C LEU A 71 -0.62 -5.64 17.45
N VAL A 72 -1.40 -4.56 17.55
CA VAL A 72 -2.48 -4.45 18.54
C VAL A 72 -3.62 -5.41 18.25
N LYS A 73 -4.00 -5.59 16.98
CA LYS A 73 -5.11 -6.47 16.59
C LYS A 73 -4.90 -7.00 15.16
N PRO A 74 -4.22 -8.15 14.99
CA PRO A 74 -3.91 -8.70 13.66
C PRO A 74 -5.15 -9.11 12.86
N GLY A 75 -6.20 -9.56 13.56
CA GLY A 75 -7.43 -10.07 12.92
C GLY A 75 -8.41 -9.00 12.44
N ARG A 76 -8.03 -7.72 12.35
CA ARG A 76 -8.91 -6.68 11.81
C ARG A 76 -9.08 -6.84 10.30
N ARG A 77 -10.21 -6.35 9.80
CA ARG A 77 -10.56 -6.38 8.37
C ARG A 77 -9.76 -5.39 7.53
N SER A 78 -9.40 -4.23 8.11
CA SER A 78 -8.67 -3.17 7.42
C SER A 78 -7.65 -2.49 8.36
N PHE A 79 -6.58 -2.00 7.74
CA PHE A 79 -5.52 -1.20 8.34
C PHE A 79 -5.47 0.20 7.73
N ASP A 80 -6.49 0.60 6.97
CA ASP A 80 -6.55 1.88 6.26
C ASP A 80 -6.78 3.04 7.25
N LEU A 81 -6.26 4.21 6.90
CA LEU A 81 -6.25 5.38 7.78
C LEU A 81 -7.65 5.81 8.24
N ASP A 82 -8.65 5.76 7.37
CA ASP A 82 -10.04 6.13 7.64
C ASP A 82 -10.69 5.17 8.65
N ALA A 83 -10.48 3.87 8.47
CA ALA A 83 -10.96 2.83 9.38
C ALA A 83 -10.32 2.99 10.78
N LEU A 84 -9.01 3.24 10.84
CA LEU A 84 -8.30 3.47 12.10
C LEU A 84 -8.73 4.78 12.76
N SER A 85 -8.88 5.85 12.00
CA SER A 85 -9.35 7.15 12.50
C SER A 85 -10.73 7.02 13.16
N LEU A 86 -11.66 6.31 12.50
CA LEU A 86 -13.00 6.13 13.05
C LEU A 86 -13.00 5.26 14.32
N GLU A 87 -12.30 4.14 14.32
CA GLU A 87 -12.30 3.20 15.46
C GLU A 87 -11.55 3.76 16.69
N TYR A 88 -10.41 4.44 16.47
CA TYR A 88 -9.50 4.82 17.56
C TYR A 88 -9.60 6.29 17.96
N LEU A 89 -10.01 7.18 17.05
CA LEU A 89 -10.13 8.62 17.30
C LEU A 89 -11.56 9.13 17.22
N HIS A 90 -12.52 8.29 16.82
CA HIS A 90 -13.92 8.67 16.59
C HIS A 90 -14.07 9.83 15.60
N ARG A 91 -13.19 9.86 14.59
CA ARG A 91 -13.16 10.90 13.55
C ARG A 91 -13.37 10.28 12.18
N GLU A 92 -14.41 10.71 11.49
CA GLU A 92 -14.61 10.42 10.08
C GLU A 92 -13.65 11.29 9.25
N LEU A 93 -12.90 10.65 8.36
CA LEU A 93 -12.13 11.36 7.34
C LEU A 93 -13.01 11.52 6.11
N ALA A 94 -12.92 12.69 5.47
CA ALA A 94 -13.48 12.83 4.13
C ALA A 94 -12.83 11.77 3.22
N PRO A 95 -13.60 11.09 2.36
CA PRO A 95 -13.04 10.16 1.40
C PRO A 95 -11.99 10.90 0.59
N ALA A 96 -10.78 10.35 0.50
CA ALA A 96 -9.81 10.81 -0.49
C ALA A 96 -10.50 10.73 -1.86
N ALA A 97 -10.38 11.78 -2.68
CA ALA A 97 -10.88 11.74 -4.05
C ALA A 97 -10.36 10.44 -4.69
N THR A 98 -11.26 9.50 -4.94
CA THR A 98 -10.88 8.14 -5.30
C THR A 98 -10.20 8.19 -6.66
N ALA A 99 -9.04 7.53 -6.79
CA ALA A 99 -8.37 7.30 -8.06
C ALA A 99 -9.16 6.31 -8.98
N ASP A 100 -10.43 6.01 -8.67
CA ASP A 100 -11.32 5.12 -9.42
C ASP A 100 -11.99 5.79 -10.64
N GLY A 101 -11.40 6.86 -11.17
CA GLY A 101 -11.80 7.44 -12.46
C GLY A 101 -13.14 8.19 -12.46
N GLN A 102 -13.85 8.25 -11.34
CA GLN A 102 -14.86 9.28 -11.11
C GLN A 102 -14.16 10.53 -10.58
N LEU A 103 -13.56 11.26 -11.52
CA LEU A 103 -13.20 12.66 -11.30
C LEU A 103 -14.44 13.35 -10.73
N ALA A 104 -14.41 13.68 -9.44
CA ALA A 104 -15.28 14.70 -8.91
C ALA A 104 -14.89 15.98 -9.67
N PHE A 105 -15.63 16.27 -10.73
CA PHE A 105 -15.45 17.47 -11.55
C PHE A 105 -15.51 18.68 -10.60
N GLY A 106 -14.35 19.27 -10.30
CA GLY A 106 -14.24 20.49 -9.50
C GLY A 106 -13.84 20.29 -8.02
N ALA A 107 -13.02 19.30 -7.68
CA ALA A 107 -12.27 19.38 -6.42
C ALA A 107 -11.37 20.63 -6.48
N ASP A 108 -11.55 21.52 -5.51
CA ASP A 108 -10.72 22.71 -5.31
C ASP A 108 -9.36 22.22 -4.77
N ASP A 109 -8.25 22.56 -5.43
CA ASP A 109 -6.89 22.19 -5.00
C ASP A 109 -6.67 22.54 -3.51
N ALA A 110 -7.30 23.62 -3.02
CA ALA A 110 -7.27 24.00 -1.61
C ALA A 110 -7.97 23.00 -0.69
N ALA A 111 -9.09 22.40 -1.12
CA ALA A 111 -9.82 21.40 -0.35
C ALA A 111 -9.07 20.07 -0.31
N GLU A 112 -8.39 19.68 -1.39
CA GLU A 112 -7.53 18.50 -1.42
C GLU A 112 -6.31 18.67 -0.51
N ALA A 113 -5.66 19.83 -0.56
CA ALA A 113 -4.57 20.18 0.35
C ALA A 113 -5.02 20.17 1.83
N GLU A 114 -6.19 20.73 2.14
CA GLU A 114 -6.77 20.71 3.48
C GLU A 114 -7.05 19.26 3.95
N ALA A 115 -7.64 18.43 3.08
CA ALA A 115 -7.89 17.03 3.39
C ALA A 115 -6.59 16.26 3.70
N LEU A 116 -5.52 16.48 2.92
CA LEU A 116 -4.21 15.86 3.17
C LEU A 116 -3.58 16.34 4.48
N MET A 117 -3.70 17.62 4.83
CA MET A 117 -3.25 18.14 6.11
C MET A 117 -4.01 17.53 7.30
N ILE A 118 -5.33 17.32 7.15
CA ILE A 118 -6.16 16.63 8.14
C ILE A 118 -5.71 15.16 8.29
N GLN A 119 -5.41 14.48 7.18
CA GLN A 119 -4.87 13.12 7.22
C GLN A 119 -3.51 13.07 7.92
N ALA A 120 -2.58 13.97 7.61
CA ALA A 120 -1.28 14.05 8.29
C ALA A 120 -1.43 14.26 9.81
N ARG A 121 -2.35 15.14 10.24
CA ARG A 121 -2.70 15.31 11.66
C ARG A 121 -3.25 14.03 12.27
N THR A 122 -4.13 13.35 11.54
CA THR A 122 -4.76 12.11 11.99
C THR A 122 -3.73 11.00 12.19
N VAL A 123 -2.73 10.91 11.32
CA VAL A 123 -1.59 10.00 11.48
C VAL A 123 -0.82 10.28 12.77
N LEU A 124 -0.55 11.56 13.07
CA LEU A 124 0.15 11.94 14.30
C LEU A 124 -0.68 11.58 15.55
N ASP A 125 -1.97 11.88 15.55
CA ASP A 125 -2.87 11.59 16.66
C ASP A 125 -3.05 10.07 16.88
N LEU A 126 -3.16 9.29 15.80
CA LEU A 126 -3.14 7.84 15.87
C LEU A 126 -1.82 7.31 16.41
N GLY A 127 -0.70 7.94 16.07
CA GLY A 127 0.61 7.58 16.62
C GLY A 127 0.64 7.65 18.14
N THR A 128 0.09 8.72 18.72
CA THR A 128 -0.08 8.84 20.17
C THR A 128 -0.99 7.74 20.72
N ALA A 129 -2.17 7.54 20.12
CA ALA A 129 -3.14 6.54 20.59
C ALA A 129 -2.60 5.10 20.52
N PHE A 130 -1.80 4.77 19.50
CA PHE A 130 -1.17 3.46 19.39
C PHE A 130 0.05 3.29 20.28
N GLY A 131 0.74 4.37 20.66
CA GLY A 131 1.83 4.33 21.62
C GLY A 131 1.41 3.65 22.92
N ASP A 132 0.30 4.10 23.52
CA ASP A 132 -0.23 3.54 24.75
C ASP A 132 -0.70 2.08 24.56
N ARG A 133 -1.45 1.81 23.50
CA ARG A 133 -1.99 0.46 23.23
C ARG A 133 -0.89 -0.59 22.96
N LEU A 134 0.20 -0.20 22.32
CA LEU A 134 1.34 -1.09 22.11
C LEU A 134 2.03 -1.45 23.43
N GLN A 135 2.07 -0.53 24.39
CA GLN A 135 2.54 -0.83 25.74
C GLN A 135 1.60 -1.82 26.44
N GLU A 136 0.28 -1.61 26.35
CA GLU A 136 -0.73 -2.47 26.95
C GLU A 136 -0.65 -3.94 26.47
N VAL A 137 -0.38 -4.15 25.17
CA VAL A 137 -0.24 -5.50 24.59
C VAL A 137 1.21 -6.02 24.61
N GLY A 138 2.16 -5.26 25.14
CA GLY A 138 3.57 -5.64 25.22
C GLY A 138 4.29 -5.74 23.87
N ALA A 139 3.84 -5.00 22.85
CA ALA A 139 4.36 -5.06 21.48
C ALA A 139 5.15 -3.81 21.05
N ALA A 140 5.39 -2.86 21.97
CA ALA A 140 6.13 -1.63 21.66
C ALA A 140 7.58 -1.91 21.20
N ASP A 141 8.30 -2.79 21.90
CA ASP A 141 9.66 -3.19 21.52
C ASP A 141 9.66 -3.99 20.20
N LEU A 142 8.61 -4.79 19.96
CA LEU A 142 8.45 -5.52 18.70
C LEU A 142 8.31 -4.57 17.51
N LEU A 143 7.52 -3.50 17.65
CA LEU A 143 7.42 -2.46 16.64
C LEU A 143 8.79 -1.81 16.39
N ARG A 144 9.44 -1.35 17.45
CA ARG A 144 10.68 -0.57 17.38
C ARG A 144 11.86 -1.37 16.85
N ASP A 145 12.09 -2.56 17.41
CA ASP A 145 13.32 -3.31 17.23
C ASP A 145 13.23 -4.33 16.09
N MET A 146 12.02 -4.67 15.63
CA MET A 146 11.81 -5.67 14.59
C MET A 146 11.00 -5.14 13.40
N GLU A 147 9.77 -4.65 13.61
CA GLU A 147 8.88 -4.33 12.49
C GLU A 147 9.34 -3.10 11.70
N LEU A 148 9.74 -2.01 12.37
CA LEU A 148 10.22 -0.79 11.69
C LEU A 148 11.53 -1.04 10.90
N PRO A 149 12.57 -1.70 11.48
CA PRO A 149 13.78 -2.07 10.72
C PRO A 149 13.48 -3.00 9.54
N THR A 150 12.57 -3.97 9.73
CA THR A 150 12.17 -4.91 8.67
C THR A 150 11.44 -4.18 7.55
N SER A 151 10.52 -3.28 7.89
CA SER A 151 9.80 -2.43 6.92
C SER A 151 10.76 -1.63 6.03
N ALA A 152 11.78 -1.01 6.64
CA ALA A 152 12.81 -0.27 5.92
C ALA A 152 13.68 -1.18 5.01
N LEU A 153 14.03 -2.38 5.48
CA LEU A 153 14.74 -3.36 4.66
C LEU A 153 13.90 -3.83 3.47
N LEU A 154 12.62 -4.11 3.69
CA LEU A 154 11.69 -4.51 2.64
C LEU A 154 11.49 -3.40 1.61
N ALA A 155 11.42 -2.13 2.03
CA ALA A 155 11.38 -0.99 1.10
C ALA A 155 12.57 -1.01 0.13
N ARG A 156 13.78 -1.30 0.65
CA ARG A 156 15.01 -1.40 -0.17
C ARG A 156 14.98 -2.61 -1.10
N MET A 157 14.53 -3.76 -0.62
CA MET A 157 14.39 -4.97 -1.44
C MET A 157 13.39 -4.76 -2.57
N GLU A 158 12.22 -4.16 -2.28
CA GLU A 158 11.18 -3.86 -3.26
C GLU A 158 11.68 -2.89 -4.35
N ARG A 159 12.50 -1.88 -3.99
CA ARG A 159 13.12 -0.99 -4.97
C ARG A 159 14.23 -1.65 -5.79
N HIS A 160 14.99 -2.56 -5.19
CA HIS A 160 16.04 -3.28 -5.90
C HIS A 160 15.45 -4.23 -6.95
N GLY A 161 14.33 -4.87 -6.62
CA GLY A 161 13.67 -5.84 -7.49
C GLY A 161 14.49 -7.11 -7.69
N ILE A 162 14.11 -7.88 -8.70
CA ILE A 162 14.80 -9.10 -9.12
C ILE A 162 14.90 -9.10 -10.66
N ALA A 163 16.09 -9.39 -11.18
CA ALA A 163 16.30 -9.50 -12.61
C ALA A 163 15.61 -10.77 -13.15
N ALA A 164 14.96 -10.65 -14.31
CA ALA A 164 14.29 -11.74 -14.98
C ALA A 164 14.80 -11.87 -16.43
N ASP A 165 15.08 -13.11 -16.85
CA ASP A 165 15.39 -13.41 -18.25
C ASP A 165 14.08 -13.44 -19.05
N ARG A 166 13.79 -12.31 -19.70
CA ARG A 166 12.58 -12.13 -20.50
C ARG A 166 12.48 -13.16 -21.64
N THR A 167 13.58 -13.41 -22.35
CA THR A 167 13.58 -14.32 -23.50
C THR A 167 13.30 -15.75 -23.05
N HIS A 168 13.87 -16.17 -21.92
CA HIS A 168 13.56 -17.47 -21.35
C HIS A 168 12.09 -17.58 -20.93
N LEU A 169 11.55 -16.55 -20.26
CA LEU A 169 10.14 -16.52 -19.84
C LEU A 169 9.17 -16.55 -21.03
N GLU A 170 9.48 -15.83 -22.12
CA GLU A 170 8.69 -15.86 -23.36
C GLU A 170 8.72 -17.24 -24.04
N ALA A 171 9.87 -17.93 -24.00
CA ALA A 171 9.97 -19.30 -24.52
C ALA A 171 9.14 -20.30 -23.68
N MET A 172 9.14 -20.13 -22.35
CA MET A 172 8.29 -20.92 -21.45
C MET A 172 6.80 -20.65 -21.70
N GLU A 173 6.42 -19.38 -21.87
CA GLU A 173 5.05 -18.98 -22.21
C GLU A 173 4.56 -19.70 -23.47
N GLN A 174 5.35 -19.69 -24.55
CA GLN A 174 5.01 -20.36 -25.80
C GLN A 174 4.86 -21.87 -25.63
N THR A 175 5.73 -22.48 -24.81
CA THR A 175 5.67 -23.92 -24.50
C THR A 175 4.37 -24.27 -23.78
N PHE A 176 3.99 -23.49 -22.78
CA PHE A 176 2.74 -23.68 -22.05
C PHE A 176 1.51 -23.40 -22.92
N ALA A 177 1.54 -22.38 -23.78
CA ALA A 177 0.48 -22.11 -24.73
C ALA A 177 0.24 -23.28 -25.68
N GLY A 178 1.30 -23.90 -26.20
CA GLY A 178 1.21 -25.10 -27.03
C GLY A 178 0.59 -26.29 -26.27
N ALA A 179 1.05 -26.54 -25.04
CA ALA A 179 0.51 -27.61 -24.20
C ALA A 179 -0.98 -27.41 -23.87
N VAL A 180 -1.39 -26.19 -23.56
CA VAL A 180 -2.79 -25.83 -23.30
C VAL A 180 -3.65 -26.08 -24.54
N GLN A 181 -3.20 -25.64 -25.72
CA GLN A 181 -3.95 -25.90 -26.96
C GLN A 181 -4.10 -27.39 -27.25
N GLN A 182 -3.06 -28.19 -26.98
CA GLN A 182 -3.13 -29.63 -27.15
C GLN A 182 -4.13 -30.27 -26.17
N ALA A 183 -4.08 -29.90 -24.89
CA ALA A 183 -5.01 -30.40 -23.89
C ALA A 183 -6.47 -30.00 -24.19
N VAL A 184 -6.71 -28.78 -24.67
CA VAL A 184 -8.06 -28.33 -25.09
C VAL A 184 -8.58 -29.19 -26.24
N LYS A 185 -7.75 -29.47 -27.26
CA LYS A 185 -8.14 -30.35 -28.37
C LYS A 185 -8.47 -31.76 -27.89
N GLU A 186 -7.67 -32.31 -26.99
CA GLU A 186 -7.91 -33.64 -26.41
C GLU A 186 -9.20 -33.68 -25.59
N ALA A 187 -9.49 -32.63 -24.81
CA ALA A 187 -10.73 -32.50 -24.05
C ALA A 187 -11.96 -32.39 -24.96
N HIS A 188 -11.90 -31.56 -26.00
CA HIS A 188 -12.97 -31.45 -27.00
C HIS A 188 -13.18 -32.75 -27.77
N ALA A 189 -12.10 -33.47 -28.10
CA ALA A 189 -12.19 -34.77 -28.74
C ALA A 189 -12.82 -35.83 -27.83
N ALA A 190 -12.50 -35.82 -26.53
CA ALA A 190 -13.08 -36.73 -25.55
C ALA A 190 -14.57 -36.44 -25.28
N ALA A 191 -14.98 -35.17 -25.27
CA ALA A 191 -16.38 -34.76 -25.13
C ALA A 191 -17.17 -34.89 -26.45
N GLY A 192 -16.50 -34.90 -27.60
CA GLY A 192 -17.11 -35.00 -28.92
C GLY A 192 -17.57 -33.66 -29.52
N HIS A 193 -17.36 -32.54 -28.82
CA HIS A 193 -17.62 -31.19 -29.32
C HIS A 193 -16.76 -30.15 -28.57
N GLU A 194 -16.73 -28.94 -29.12
CA GLU A 194 -16.08 -27.81 -28.45
C GLU A 194 -16.94 -27.25 -27.32
N PHE A 195 -16.29 -26.87 -26.22
CA PHE A 195 -16.89 -26.12 -25.12
C PHE A 195 -15.83 -25.24 -24.45
N ASN A 196 -16.26 -24.29 -23.62
CA ASN A 196 -15.36 -23.40 -22.91
C ASN A 196 -14.89 -24.07 -21.60
N LEU A 197 -13.64 -24.56 -21.60
CA LEU A 197 -12.99 -25.13 -20.40
C LEU A 197 -12.80 -24.10 -19.27
N GLY A 198 -12.82 -22.81 -19.57
CA GLY A 198 -12.81 -21.74 -18.56
C GLY A 198 -14.18 -21.47 -17.93
N SER A 199 -15.26 -22.13 -18.39
CA SER A 199 -16.61 -21.98 -17.84
C SER A 199 -16.93 -23.16 -16.91
N PRO A 200 -16.99 -22.94 -15.58
CA PRO A 200 -17.37 -23.99 -14.65
C PRO A 200 -18.74 -24.62 -14.96
N LYS A 201 -19.67 -23.82 -15.50
CA LYS A 201 -21.00 -24.29 -15.88
C LYS A 201 -20.97 -25.27 -17.06
N GLN A 202 -20.23 -24.95 -18.12
CA GLN A 202 -20.14 -25.84 -19.29
C GLN A 202 -19.37 -27.12 -18.94
N LEU A 203 -18.30 -27.02 -18.14
CA LEU A 203 -17.60 -28.18 -17.60
C LEU A 203 -18.54 -29.08 -16.78
N GLN A 204 -19.40 -28.51 -15.94
CA GLN A 204 -20.36 -29.27 -15.16
C GLN A 204 -21.36 -30.03 -16.05
N GLU A 205 -21.84 -29.37 -17.11
CA GLU A 205 -22.78 -29.98 -18.06
C GLU A 205 -22.14 -31.14 -18.82
N VAL A 206 -20.90 -30.98 -19.30
CA VAL A 206 -20.15 -32.06 -19.97
C VAL A 206 -19.86 -33.22 -19.01
N LEU A 207 -19.35 -32.95 -17.80
CA LEU A 207 -18.93 -34.02 -16.88
C LEU A 207 -20.11 -34.80 -16.29
N PHE A 208 -21.14 -34.10 -15.80
CA PHE A 208 -22.22 -34.72 -15.03
C PHE A 208 -23.51 -34.90 -15.84
N GLY A 209 -23.73 -34.05 -16.84
CA GLY A 209 -24.89 -34.14 -17.72
C GLY A 209 -24.66 -35.16 -18.83
N GLU A 210 -23.58 -34.98 -19.59
CA GLU A 210 -23.30 -35.78 -20.80
C GLU A 210 -22.54 -37.06 -20.49
N LEU A 211 -21.44 -36.96 -19.73
CA LEU A 211 -20.57 -38.10 -19.41
C LEU A 211 -21.01 -38.89 -18.17
N ALA A 212 -21.94 -38.35 -17.38
CA ALA A 212 -22.53 -38.96 -16.18
C ALA A 212 -21.50 -39.48 -15.14
N LEU A 213 -20.41 -38.72 -14.94
CA LEU A 213 -19.36 -38.98 -13.95
C LEU A 213 -19.71 -38.52 -12.53
#